data_AF-A0A660MQE6-F1
#
_entry.id   AF-A0A660MQE6-F1
#
_cell.length_a   1.000
_cell.length_b   1.000
_cell.length_c   1.000
_cell.angle_alpha   90.00
_cell.angle_beta   90.00
_cell.angle_gamma   90.00
#
_symmetry.space_group_name_H-M   'P 1'
#
loop_
_entity.id
_entity.type
_entity.pdbx_description
1 polymer ?
#
loop_
_entity_poly.entity_id
_entity_poly.type
_entity_poly.pdbx_seq_one_letter_code
_entity_poly.pdbx_strand_id
1 'polypeptide(L)'
;MKDYLDELDKEIDSLSNLQSKKNDIVNTHILLNEGLDGTVGDGQEVEKKTGNKSRKNVKNNSNNSNSHNQEEEIKGKFISKFPDTKFYLPTLREGYTRYIPIGGNNETGAKNMGMVQYGNDILLIDCGVQFADPDMLGVNYSIPDVSFLTKYKKNIKGFLITHAHLDHIGSLKHVYPALGCPPLYGTRFTIGLIRKQLEEAGILDK
;
A
#
# COMPACT_ATOMS: atom_id res chain seq x y z
N MET A 1 -5.03 -18.29 -60.03
CA MET A 1 -6.03 -18.48 -58.94
C MET A 1 -5.38 -19.09 -57.71
N LYS A 2 -4.58 -20.16 -57.86
CA LYS A 2 -3.80 -20.76 -56.76
C LYS A 2 -2.75 -19.80 -56.17
N ASP A 3 -2.03 -19.09 -57.03
CA ASP A 3 -1.00 -18.12 -56.59
C ASP A 3 -1.56 -16.95 -55.77
N TYR A 4 -2.82 -16.55 -56.02
CA TYR A 4 -3.49 -15.48 -55.29
C TYR A 4 -3.96 -15.94 -53.89
N LEU A 5 -4.31 -17.22 -53.77
CA LEU A 5 -4.68 -17.83 -52.49
C LEU A 5 -3.43 -18.02 -51.61
N ASP A 6 -2.30 -18.42 -52.22
CA ASP A 6 -1.02 -18.55 -51.51
C ASP A 6 -0.47 -17.19 -51.02
N GLU A 7 -0.82 -16.09 -51.70
CA GLU A 7 -0.45 -14.73 -51.32
C GLU A 7 -1.34 -14.19 -50.17
N LEU A 8 -2.64 -14.51 -50.21
CA LEU A 8 -3.58 -14.24 -49.11
C LEU A 8 -3.24 -15.03 -47.83
N ASP A 9 -2.85 -16.30 -47.96
CA ASP A 9 -2.48 -17.13 -46.81
C ASP A 9 -1.22 -16.58 -46.12
N LYS A 10 -0.24 -16.07 -46.88
CA LYS A 10 0.94 -15.38 -46.32
C LYS A 10 0.57 -14.07 -45.63
N GLU A 11 -0.41 -13.34 -46.15
CA GLU A 11 -0.87 -12.09 -45.55
C GLU A 11 -1.64 -12.35 -44.23
N ILE A 12 -2.47 -13.41 -44.19
CA ILE A 12 -3.15 -13.89 -42.98
C ILE A 12 -2.16 -14.37 -41.93
N ASP A 13 -1.11 -15.10 -42.32
CA ASP A 13 -0.03 -15.53 -41.42
C ASP A 13 0.79 -14.34 -40.89
N SER A 14 0.95 -13.27 -41.67
CA SER A 14 1.60 -12.04 -41.20
C SER A 14 0.75 -11.30 -40.16
N LEU A 15 -0.57 -11.31 -40.32
CA LEU A 15 -1.55 -10.68 -39.43
C LEU A 15 -1.72 -11.46 -38.13
N SER A 16 -1.69 -12.79 -38.18
CA SER A 16 -1.71 -13.66 -37.00
C SER A 16 -0.44 -13.50 -36.15
N ASN A 17 0.73 -13.38 -36.80
CA ASN A 17 1.99 -13.04 -36.13
C ASN A 17 2.01 -11.61 -35.55
N LEU A 18 1.29 -10.67 -36.18
CA LEU A 18 1.08 -9.33 -35.63
C LEU A 18 0.13 -9.32 -34.42
N GLN A 19 -0.89 -10.18 -34.40
CA GLN A 19 -1.74 -10.41 -33.23
C GLN A 19 -0.98 -11.09 -32.08
N SER A 20 -0.11 -12.05 -32.39
CA SER A 20 0.82 -12.64 -31.42
C SER A 20 1.76 -11.59 -30.82
N LYS A 21 2.35 -10.70 -31.64
CA LYS A 21 3.16 -9.56 -31.16
C LYS A 21 2.35 -8.48 -30.44
N LYS A 22 1.06 -8.31 -30.75
CA LYS A 22 0.16 -7.44 -29.97
C LYS A 22 -0.13 -8.05 -28.60
N ASN A 23 -0.25 -9.37 -28.49
CA ASN A 23 -0.40 -10.04 -27.20
C ASN A 23 0.86 -9.91 -26.32
N ASP A 24 2.06 -9.76 -26.92
CA ASP A 24 3.27 -9.41 -26.18
C ASP A 24 3.29 -7.96 -25.66
N ILE A 25 2.59 -7.03 -26.33
CA ILE A 25 2.46 -5.63 -25.90
C ILE A 25 1.35 -5.46 -24.85
N VAL A 26 0.34 -6.33 -24.87
CA VAL A 26 -0.76 -6.35 -23.88
C VAL A 26 -0.35 -7.04 -22.57
N ASN A 27 0.74 -7.81 -22.58
CA ASN A 27 1.29 -8.46 -21.38
C ASN A 27 2.32 -7.59 -20.63
N THR A 28 2.04 -6.30 -20.39
CA THR A 28 2.64 -5.59 -19.25
C THR A 28 1.92 -5.99 -17.96
N HIS A 29 2.04 -7.27 -17.60
CA HIS A 29 1.60 -7.82 -16.32
C HIS A 29 2.82 -8.35 -15.59
N ILE A 30 3.17 -7.74 -14.45
CA ILE A 30 3.91 -8.46 -13.42
C ILE A 30 2.84 -9.18 -12.60
N LEU A 31 2.61 -10.46 -12.91
CA LEU A 31 1.92 -11.37 -12.00
C LEU A 31 3.00 -12.06 -11.16
N LEU A 32 3.19 -11.59 -9.93
CA LEU A 32 3.91 -12.34 -8.90
C LEU A 32 2.87 -12.83 -7.90
N ASN A 33 2.39 -14.06 -8.10
CA ASN A 33 1.85 -14.92 -7.06
C ASN A 33 1.60 -16.30 -7.67
N GLU A 34 2.57 -17.19 -7.55
CA GLU A 34 2.29 -18.63 -7.53
C GLU A 34 2.79 -19.22 -6.20
N GLY A 35 1.87 -19.90 -5.51
CA GLY A 35 2.18 -20.85 -4.46
C GLY A 35 2.06 -20.33 -3.04
N LEU A 36 0.91 -20.59 -2.40
CA LEU A 36 0.82 -21.50 -1.25
C LEU A 36 -0.66 -21.67 -0.85
N ASP A 37 -1.33 -22.56 -1.58
CA ASP A 37 -2.57 -23.18 -1.13
C ASP A 37 -2.19 -24.42 -0.34
N GLY A 38 -2.38 -24.40 0.98
CA GLY A 38 -2.10 -25.49 1.89
C GLY A 38 -3.27 -25.68 2.86
N THR A 39 -3.88 -26.84 2.76
CA THR A 39 -5.13 -27.30 3.37
C THR A 39 -5.14 -27.37 4.90
N VAL A 40 -6.35 -27.27 5.44
CA VAL A 40 -6.76 -27.52 6.84
C VAL A 40 -6.24 -28.87 7.38
N GLY A 41 -5.83 -28.89 8.65
CA GLY A 41 -5.55 -30.11 9.42
C GLY A 41 -5.37 -29.82 10.92
N ASP A 42 -6.07 -30.59 11.75
CA ASP A 42 -6.28 -30.46 13.19
C ASP A 42 -5.04 -30.60 14.09
N GLY A 43 -5.12 -29.98 15.28
CA GLY A 43 -4.73 -30.57 16.57
C GLY A 43 -3.26 -30.49 17.03
N GLN A 44 -3.00 -29.72 18.10
CA GLN A 44 -2.54 -30.16 19.44
C GLN A 44 -1.77 -29.07 20.19
N GLU A 45 -2.24 -28.78 21.41
CA GLU A 45 -1.56 -28.03 22.47
C GLU A 45 -0.26 -28.71 22.92
N VAL A 46 0.77 -27.92 23.24
CA VAL A 46 1.80 -28.33 24.21
C VAL A 46 2.26 -27.13 25.05
N GLU A 47 1.83 -27.11 26.32
CA GLU A 47 2.42 -26.35 27.43
C GLU A 47 3.83 -26.87 27.78
N LYS A 48 4.77 -25.98 28.16
CA LYS A 48 5.77 -26.26 29.22
C LYS A 48 6.21 -24.99 30.00
N LYS A 49 5.60 -24.84 31.20
CA LYS A 49 6.22 -24.83 32.55
C LYS A 49 7.54 -24.05 32.78
N THR A 50 7.51 -22.91 33.50
CA THR A 50 7.68 -22.69 34.97
C THR A 50 9.10 -22.47 35.47
N GLY A 51 9.28 -21.41 36.27
CA GLY A 51 10.45 -21.19 37.12
C GLY A 51 10.22 -20.08 38.16
N ASN A 52 9.44 -20.37 39.20
CA ASN A 52 9.22 -19.51 40.37
C ASN A 52 10.41 -19.55 41.33
N LYS A 53 10.79 -18.41 41.92
CA LYS A 53 11.43 -18.36 43.25
C LYS A 53 10.71 -17.37 44.16
N SER A 54 9.98 -17.95 45.11
CA SER A 54 9.32 -17.30 46.24
C SER A 54 10.29 -16.58 47.17
N ARG A 55 9.88 -15.40 47.65
CA ARG A 55 10.15 -14.98 49.04
C ARG A 55 8.87 -14.36 49.62
N LYS A 56 8.35 -15.03 50.66
CA LYS A 56 7.30 -14.53 51.57
C LYS A 56 7.86 -13.37 52.39
N ASN A 57 7.03 -12.37 52.68
CA ASN A 57 6.97 -11.72 53.99
C ASN A 57 5.58 -11.05 54.13
N VAL A 58 4.72 -11.61 54.97
CA VAL A 58 4.35 -11.12 56.31
C VAL A 58 3.31 -9.99 56.25
N LYS A 59 2.09 -10.34 56.68
CA LYS A 59 0.99 -9.43 56.98
C LYS A 59 1.46 -8.39 58.00
N ASN A 60 1.13 -7.12 57.76
CA ASN A 60 0.77 -6.19 58.83
C ASN A 60 -0.34 -5.29 58.33
N ASN A 61 -1.43 -5.31 59.08
CA ASN A 61 -2.63 -4.50 58.88
C ASN A 61 -2.57 -3.40 59.94
N SER A 62 -2.52 -2.13 59.54
CA SER A 62 -2.86 -1.03 60.45
C SER A 62 -3.48 0.15 59.70
N ASN A 63 -4.78 0.30 59.92
CA ASN A 63 -5.49 1.53 60.28
C ASN A 63 -5.27 2.79 59.44
N ASN A 64 -6.25 3.01 58.58
CA ASN A 64 -7.04 4.23 58.36
C ASN A 64 -6.72 5.45 59.25
N SER A 65 -6.47 6.61 58.62
CA SER A 65 -6.91 7.91 59.11
C SER A 65 -7.15 8.88 57.95
N ASN A 66 -8.35 9.45 57.92
CA ASN A 66 -8.83 10.48 57.01
C ASN A 66 -8.18 11.84 57.28
N SER A 67 -7.94 12.65 56.24
CA SER A 67 -8.17 14.10 56.31
C SER A 67 -8.57 14.67 54.94
N HIS A 68 -9.43 15.69 55.00
CA HIS A 68 -10.34 16.23 54.00
C HIS A 68 -9.73 16.91 52.74
N ASN A 69 -10.42 16.67 51.62
CA ASN A 69 -10.82 17.55 50.50
C ASN A 69 -10.29 18.99 50.44
N GLN A 70 -9.73 19.38 49.28
CA GLN A 70 -10.35 20.27 48.27
C GLN A 70 -9.32 20.65 47.20
N GLU A 71 -9.56 20.27 45.95
CA GLU A 71 -9.21 21.02 44.73
C GLU A 71 -9.84 20.30 43.52
N GLU A 72 -11.14 20.56 43.31
CA GLU A 72 -11.65 20.59 41.94
C GLU A 72 -11.19 21.90 41.31
N GLU A 73 -10.29 21.86 40.34
CA GLU A 73 -10.24 22.89 39.30
C GLU A 73 -10.13 22.25 37.91
N ILE A 74 -11.24 22.41 37.20
CA ILE A 74 -11.49 22.05 35.80
C ILE A 74 -10.60 22.92 34.89
N LYS A 75 -9.75 22.33 34.04
CA LYS A 75 -9.21 22.92 32.78
C LYS A 75 -8.27 21.93 32.08
N GLY A 76 -8.50 21.44 30.89
CA GLY A 76 -9.70 21.34 30.09
C GLY A 76 -9.56 20.02 29.35
N LYS A 77 -10.62 19.23 29.38
CA LYS A 77 -10.79 18.07 28.51
C LYS A 77 -10.77 18.64 27.09
N PHE A 78 -9.62 18.60 26.42
CA PHE A 78 -9.59 18.58 24.96
C PHE A 78 -10.24 17.26 24.57
N ILE A 79 -11.57 17.22 24.68
CA ILE A 79 -12.37 16.30 23.89
C ILE A 79 -12.12 16.82 22.49
N SER A 80 -11.19 16.18 21.78
CA SER A 80 -11.19 16.30 20.33
C SER A 80 -12.63 15.98 19.92
N LYS A 81 -13.36 16.98 19.41
CA LYS A 81 -14.68 16.76 18.79
C LYS A 81 -14.58 15.81 17.59
N PHE A 82 -13.37 15.47 17.17
CA PHE A 82 -13.09 14.39 16.26
C PHE A 82 -13.33 13.08 17.01
N PRO A 83 -14.29 12.24 16.57
CA PRO A 83 -14.38 10.88 17.08
C PRO A 83 -13.02 10.20 16.89
N ASP A 84 -12.72 9.14 17.64
CA ASP A 84 -11.60 8.24 17.36
C ASP A 84 -11.79 7.66 15.95
N THR A 85 -11.43 8.43 14.92
CA THR A 85 -11.50 8.04 13.53
C THR A 85 -10.33 7.10 13.34
N LYS A 86 -10.56 5.83 13.64
CA LYS A 86 -9.58 4.75 13.45
C LYS A 86 -9.27 4.54 11.97
N PHE A 87 -8.65 5.51 11.28
CA PHE A 87 -8.07 5.44 9.93
C PHE A 87 -8.84 4.51 8.96
N TYR A 88 -10.18 4.55 8.92
CA TYR A 88 -10.99 3.64 8.10
C TYR A 88 -11.71 4.38 7.00
N LEU A 89 -11.75 3.75 5.83
CA LEU A 89 -12.57 4.22 4.73
C LEU A 89 -14.04 4.00 5.11
N PRO A 90 -14.88 5.04 5.12
CA PRO A 90 -16.31 4.87 5.37
C PRO A 90 -16.92 3.98 4.29
N THR A 91 -18.05 3.34 4.57
CA THR A 91 -18.76 2.55 3.56
C THR A 91 -19.12 3.41 2.35
N LEU A 92 -18.82 2.92 1.15
CA LEU A 92 -19.17 3.58 -0.10
C LEU A 92 -20.58 3.15 -0.51
N ARG A 93 -21.41 4.11 -0.92
CA ARG A 93 -22.77 3.82 -1.44
C ARG A 93 -22.66 3.12 -2.78
N GLU A 94 -23.61 2.23 -3.07
CA GLU A 94 -23.67 1.53 -4.35
C GLU A 94 -23.83 2.51 -5.52
N GLY A 95 -23.09 2.28 -6.60
CA GLY A 95 -23.07 3.14 -7.78
C GLY A 95 -22.25 4.43 -7.66
N TYR A 96 -21.61 4.68 -6.51
CA TYR A 96 -20.74 5.85 -6.33
C TYR A 96 -19.26 5.50 -6.48
N THR A 97 -18.51 6.46 -7.00
CA THR A 97 -17.05 6.45 -7.02
C THR A 97 -16.52 7.39 -5.94
N ARG A 98 -15.47 6.97 -5.24
CA ARG A 98 -14.74 7.80 -4.30
C ARG A 98 -13.36 8.10 -4.87
N TYR A 99 -12.98 9.36 -4.84
CA TYR A 99 -11.60 9.79 -5.06
C TYR A 99 -11.04 10.38 -3.77
N ILE A 100 -9.85 9.94 -3.37
CA ILE A 100 -9.09 10.53 -2.26
C ILE A 100 -7.72 10.94 -2.77
N PRO A 101 -7.37 12.22 -2.75
CA PRO A 101 -5.99 12.65 -2.92
C PRO A 101 -5.21 12.32 -1.63
N ILE A 102 -4.20 11.46 -1.75
CA ILE A 102 -3.33 11.06 -0.63
C ILE A 102 -2.13 12.02 -0.51
N GLY A 103 -1.62 12.49 -1.65
CA GLY A 103 -0.56 13.49 -1.74
C GLY A 103 -0.59 14.18 -3.10
N GLY A 104 0.05 15.34 -3.24
CA GLY A 104 -0.03 16.15 -4.46
C GLY A 104 -0.84 17.44 -4.32
N ASN A 105 -1.64 17.57 -3.27
CA ASN A 105 -2.59 18.67 -3.14
C ASN A 105 -2.04 19.80 -2.28
N ASN A 106 -2.01 21.02 -2.85
CA ASN A 106 -1.59 22.25 -2.15
C ASN A 106 -0.12 22.21 -1.66
N GLU A 107 0.72 21.39 -2.29
CA GLU A 107 2.15 21.22 -2.04
C GLU A 107 2.89 21.53 -3.36
N THR A 108 4.04 22.24 -3.32
CA THR A 108 4.88 22.47 -4.52
C THR A 108 5.97 21.39 -4.58
N GLY A 109 6.08 20.67 -5.71
CA GLY A 109 7.01 19.54 -5.87
C GLY A 109 6.52 18.23 -5.25
N ALA A 110 5.21 17.98 -5.36
CA ALA A 110 4.46 17.17 -4.41
C ALA A 110 4.52 15.66 -4.65
N LYS A 111 4.41 14.93 -3.54
CA LYS A 111 4.31 13.46 -3.42
C LYS A 111 3.01 12.93 -4.05
N ASN A 112 2.86 13.05 -5.37
CA ASN A 112 1.60 12.76 -6.06
C ASN A 112 1.15 11.33 -5.80
N MET A 113 -0.04 11.19 -5.23
CA MET A 113 -0.68 9.91 -5.02
C MET A 113 -2.19 10.12 -4.89
N GLY A 114 -2.95 9.44 -5.74
CA GLY A 114 -4.40 9.41 -5.70
C GLY A 114 -4.94 8.01 -5.45
N MET A 115 -6.12 7.93 -4.87
CA MET A 115 -6.88 6.69 -4.75
C MET A 115 -8.25 6.87 -5.39
N VAL A 116 -8.60 5.96 -6.30
CA VAL A 116 -9.97 5.81 -6.80
C VAL A 116 -10.54 4.51 -6.25
N GLN A 117 -11.72 4.57 -5.68
CA GLN A 117 -12.45 3.41 -5.18
C GLN A 117 -13.82 3.34 -5.86
N TYR A 118 -14.15 2.16 -6.38
CA TYR A 118 -15.48 1.82 -6.88
C TYR A 118 -15.91 0.48 -6.30
N GLY A 119 -17.03 0.46 -5.57
CA GLY A 119 -17.42 -0.69 -4.77
C GLY A 119 -16.29 -1.11 -3.80
N ASN A 120 -15.85 -2.36 -3.92
CA ASN A 120 -14.77 -2.93 -3.11
C ASN A 120 -13.39 -2.81 -3.74
N ASP A 121 -13.28 -2.26 -4.95
CA ASP A 121 -12.02 -2.24 -5.69
C ASP A 121 -11.36 -0.87 -5.59
N ILE A 122 -10.04 -0.88 -5.41
CA ILE A 122 -9.21 0.31 -5.24
C ILE A 122 -8.15 0.33 -6.34
N LEU A 123 -8.06 1.44 -7.05
CA LEU A 123 -6.97 1.76 -7.96
C LEU A 123 -6.17 2.93 -7.39
N LEU A 124 -4.86 2.77 -7.33
CA LEU A 124 -3.94 3.83 -6.92
C LEU A 124 -3.39 4.52 -8.16
N ILE A 125 -3.18 5.83 -8.09
CA ILE A 125 -2.65 6.64 -9.18
C ILE A 125 -1.38 7.31 -8.67
N ASP A 126 -0.26 6.99 -9.30
CA ASP A 126 1.08 7.47 -8.92
C ASP A 126 1.49 7.16 -7.46
N CYS A 127 2.75 7.41 -7.16
CA CYS A 127 3.35 7.28 -5.84
C CYS A 127 4.68 8.07 -5.79
N GLY A 128 4.55 9.39 -5.71
CA GLY A 128 5.67 10.35 -5.76
C GLY A 128 6.36 10.65 -4.45
N VAL A 129 7.55 11.24 -4.52
CA VAL A 129 8.21 11.92 -3.39
C VAL A 129 8.04 13.42 -3.46
N GLN A 130 8.16 14.09 -2.31
CA GLN A 130 8.43 15.52 -2.26
C GLN A 130 9.81 15.75 -1.68
N PHE A 131 10.66 16.49 -2.41
CA PHE A 131 11.98 16.86 -1.91
C PHE A 131 11.88 17.80 -0.72
N ALA A 132 12.80 17.65 0.22
CA ALA A 132 12.87 18.52 1.39
C ALA A 132 13.38 19.91 0.99
N ASP A 133 12.91 20.95 1.69
CA ASP A 133 13.44 22.30 1.51
C ASP A 133 14.90 22.38 1.99
N PRO A 134 15.71 23.31 1.46
CA PRO A 134 17.11 23.47 1.86
C PRO A 134 17.33 23.64 3.37
N ASP A 135 16.33 24.18 4.07
CA ASP A 135 16.38 24.44 5.52
C ASP A 135 16.03 23.21 6.37
N MET A 136 15.55 22.12 5.76
CA MET A 136 15.19 20.87 6.44
C MET A 136 16.40 19.94 6.58
N LEU A 137 17.32 20.29 7.49
CA LEU A 137 18.53 19.52 7.73
C LEU A 137 18.23 18.07 8.16
N GLY A 138 18.86 17.10 7.50
CA GLY A 138 18.75 15.67 7.80
C GLY A 138 17.60 14.93 7.10
N VAL A 139 16.75 15.63 6.34
CA VAL A 139 15.67 15.01 5.54
C VAL A 139 16.03 15.13 4.05
N ASN A 140 15.94 14.03 3.30
CA ASN A 140 16.14 14.09 1.84
C ASN A 140 14.84 14.34 1.08
N TYR A 141 13.78 13.63 1.44
CA TYR A 141 12.46 13.73 0.84
C TYR A 141 11.40 13.14 1.79
N SER A 142 10.14 13.50 1.56
CA SER A 142 8.97 12.94 2.22
C SER A 142 8.14 12.06 1.25
N ILE A 143 7.36 11.14 1.81
CA ILE A 143 6.54 10.16 1.08
C ILE A 143 5.06 10.26 1.50
N PRO A 144 4.10 9.73 0.70
CA PRO A 144 2.69 9.70 1.09
C PRO A 144 2.45 8.75 2.26
N ASP A 145 1.57 9.14 3.19
CA ASP A 145 1.13 8.23 4.26
C ASP A 145 0.04 7.28 3.74
N VAL A 146 0.42 6.00 3.61
CA VAL A 146 -0.44 4.92 3.14
C VAL A 146 -0.90 4.00 4.27
N SER A 147 -0.70 4.39 5.54
CA SER A 147 -1.01 3.55 6.70
C SER A 147 -2.46 3.04 6.68
N PHE A 148 -3.41 3.89 6.26
CA PHE A 148 -4.82 3.51 6.17
C PHE A 148 -5.13 2.46 5.08
N LEU A 149 -4.29 2.35 4.03
CA LEU A 149 -4.44 1.39 2.93
C LEU A 149 -3.94 0.00 3.28
N THR A 150 -3.11 -0.14 4.31
CA THR A 150 -2.52 -1.43 4.70
C THR A 150 -3.53 -2.51 5.08
N LYS A 151 -4.75 -2.13 5.49
CA LYS A 151 -5.86 -3.06 5.75
C LYS A 151 -6.70 -3.41 4.52
N TYR A 152 -6.52 -2.67 3.42
CA TYR A 152 -7.26 -2.83 2.17
C TYR A 152 -6.39 -3.44 1.06
N LYS A 153 -5.24 -4.07 1.38
CA LYS A 153 -4.33 -4.64 0.35
C LYS A 153 -5.04 -5.54 -0.65
N LYS A 154 -5.97 -6.38 -0.18
CA LYS A 154 -6.77 -7.29 -1.04
C LYS A 154 -7.72 -6.56 -2.00
N ASN A 155 -8.09 -5.32 -1.66
CA ASN A 155 -8.97 -4.47 -2.46
C ASN A 155 -8.18 -3.70 -3.54
N ILE A 156 -6.87 -3.53 -3.37
CA ILE A 156 -6.02 -2.82 -4.32
C ILE A 156 -5.80 -3.68 -5.56
N LYS A 157 -6.26 -3.20 -6.71
CA LYS A 157 -6.11 -3.87 -8.00
C LYS A 157 -4.82 -3.52 -8.71
N GLY A 158 -4.20 -2.41 -8.33
CA GLY A 158 -2.92 -1.99 -8.88
C GLY A 158 -2.65 -0.51 -8.74
N PHE A 159 -1.52 -0.10 -9.28
CA PHE A 159 -1.16 1.29 -9.52
C PHE A 159 -1.24 1.60 -11.01
N LEU A 160 -1.82 2.74 -11.33
CA LEU A 160 -1.68 3.41 -12.61
C LEU A 160 -0.63 4.51 -12.47
N ILE A 161 0.50 4.36 -13.17
CA ILE A 161 1.59 5.33 -13.14
C ILE A 161 1.55 6.15 -14.42
N THR A 162 1.44 7.46 -14.27
CA THR A 162 1.28 8.41 -15.38
C THR A 162 2.58 8.57 -16.16
N HIS A 163 3.69 8.87 -15.49
CA HIS A 163 5.00 9.07 -16.08
C HIS A 163 6.13 8.86 -15.05
N ALA A 164 7.38 9.00 -15.49
CA ALA A 164 8.54 8.51 -14.76
C ALA A 164 9.32 9.57 -13.96
N HIS A 165 8.71 10.70 -13.62
CA HIS A 165 9.35 11.67 -12.73
C HIS A 165 9.26 11.23 -11.25
N LEU A 166 10.22 11.66 -10.44
CA LEU A 166 10.35 11.22 -9.05
C LEU A 166 9.16 11.65 -8.17
N ASP A 167 8.51 12.75 -8.50
CA ASP A 167 7.24 13.20 -7.91
C ASP A 167 6.03 12.35 -8.34
N HIS A 168 6.23 11.30 -9.13
CA HIS A 168 5.21 10.30 -9.48
C HIS A 168 5.61 8.85 -9.20
N ILE A 169 6.91 8.53 -9.12
CA ILE A 169 7.39 7.16 -8.88
C ILE A 169 8.32 7.01 -7.68
N GLY A 170 8.82 8.12 -7.11
CA GLY A 170 9.93 8.10 -6.17
C GLY A 170 9.65 7.37 -4.86
N SER A 171 8.37 7.25 -4.48
CA SER A 171 7.95 6.60 -3.23
C SER A 171 7.61 5.13 -3.41
N LEU A 172 7.62 4.60 -4.65
CA LEU A 172 7.28 3.20 -4.91
C LEU A 172 8.16 2.24 -4.13
N LYS A 173 9.48 2.46 -4.07
CA LYS A 173 10.39 1.62 -3.26
C LYS A 173 9.99 1.46 -1.78
N HIS A 174 9.27 2.42 -1.22
CA HIS A 174 8.80 2.37 0.18
C HIS A 174 7.38 1.82 0.29
N VAL A 175 6.47 2.31 -0.57
CA VAL A 175 5.04 2.06 -0.51
C VAL A 175 4.65 0.72 -1.13
N TYR A 176 5.28 0.35 -2.23
CA TYR A 176 4.99 -0.85 -3.00
C TYR A 176 5.03 -2.15 -2.17
N PRO A 177 6.12 -2.45 -1.42
CA PRO A 177 6.15 -3.63 -0.56
C PRO A 177 5.18 -3.52 0.62
N ALA A 178 4.96 -2.31 1.16
CA ALA A 178 4.04 -2.09 2.26
C ALA A 178 2.58 -2.45 1.88
N LEU A 179 2.22 -2.32 0.60
CA LEU A 179 0.88 -2.65 0.09
C LEU A 179 0.78 -4.06 -0.52
N GLY A 180 1.83 -4.88 -0.42
CA GLY A 180 1.81 -6.26 -0.89
C GLY A 180 2.07 -6.41 -2.39
N CYS A 181 2.83 -5.49 -2.98
CA CYS A 181 3.29 -5.56 -4.37
C CYS A 181 2.16 -5.77 -5.40
N PRO A 182 1.10 -4.93 -5.40
CA PRO A 182 0.01 -5.06 -6.37
C PRO A 182 0.50 -4.73 -7.80
N PRO A 183 -0.22 -5.12 -8.85
CA PRO A 183 0.21 -4.87 -10.24
C PRO A 183 0.53 -3.39 -10.53
N LEU A 184 1.56 -3.14 -11.34
CA LEU A 184 1.93 -1.80 -11.81
C LEU A 184 1.61 -1.65 -13.30
N TYR A 185 0.84 -0.62 -13.63
CA TYR A 185 0.47 -0.27 -15.00
C TYR A 185 1.08 1.07 -15.38
N GLY A 186 1.66 1.17 -16.57
CA GLY A 186 2.27 2.40 -17.06
C GLY A 186 2.97 2.19 -18.40
N THR A 187 3.57 3.24 -18.94
CA THR A 187 4.33 3.13 -20.19
C THR A 187 5.56 2.24 -20.02
N ARG A 188 6.08 1.68 -21.13
CA ARG A 188 7.28 0.83 -21.11
C ARG A 188 8.49 1.54 -20.48
N PHE A 189 8.65 2.83 -20.76
CA PHE A 189 9.73 3.65 -20.18
C PHE A 189 9.56 3.81 -18.68
N THR A 190 8.35 4.15 -18.23
CA THR A 190 8.00 4.29 -16.82
C THR A 190 8.25 2.99 -16.05
N ILE A 191 7.72 1.86 -16.54
CA ILE A 191 7.91 0.56 -15.89
C ILE A 191 9.39 0.14 -15.88
N GLY A 192 10.15 0.44 -16.93
CA GLY A 192 11.59 0.20 -16.97
C GLY A 192 12.35 0.95 -15.86
N LEU A 193 12.03 2.23 -15.64
CA LEU A 193 12.65 3.01 -14.57
C LEU A 193 12.21 2.56 -13.18
N ILE A 194 10.93 2.21 -13.00
CA ILE A 194 10.44 1.66 -11.74
C ILE A 194 11.15 0.34 -11.42
N ARG A 195 11.26 -0.57 -12.40
CA ARG A 195 11.95 -1.85 -12.21
C ARG A 195 13.37 -1.63 -11.68
N LYS A 196 14.15 -0.78 -12.36
CA LYS A 196 15.51 -0.43 -11.91
C LYS A 196 15.52 0.11 -10.48
N GLN A 197 14.60 1.00 -10.13
CA GLN A 197 14.50 1.56 -8.78
C GLN A 197 14.19 0.48 -7.72
N LEU A 198 13.32 -0.48 -8.04
CA LEU A 198 12.94 -1.57 -7.13
C LEU A 198 14.06 -2.63 -7.01
N GLU A 199 14.80 -2.90 -8.09
CA GLU A 199 16.03 -3.71 -8.08
C GLU A 199 17.10 -3.09 -7.18
N GLU A 200 17.39 -1.79 -7.37
CA GLU A 200 18.34 -1.05 -6.52
C GLU A 200 17.95 -1.04 -5.04
N ALA A 201 16.64 -1.14 -4.74
CA ALA A 201 16.11 -1.24 -3.39
C ALA A 201 16.09 -2.68 -2.83
N GLY A 202 16.47 -3.69 -3.61
CA GLY A 202 16.47 -5.10 -3.21
C GLY A 202 15.07 -5.70 -3.04
N ILE A 203 14.07 -5.17 -3.75
CA ILE A 203 12.66 -5.59 -3.64
C ILE A 203 12.32 -6.69 -4.65
N LEU A 204 12.94 -6.68 -5.84
CA LEU A 204 12.66 -7.62 -6.92
C LEU A 204 13.58 -8.86 -6.94
N ASP A 205 14.70 -8.85 -6.21
CA ASP A 205 15.69 -9.94 -6.18
C ASP A 205 15.35 -11.05 -5.16
N LYS A 206 14.07 -11.37 -4.94
CA LYS A 206 13.60 -12.41 -4.01
C LYS A 206 12.66 -13.41 -4.66
#